data_AF-A0A420WJT9-F1
#
_entry.id   AF-A0A420WJT9-F1
#
_cell.length_a   1.000
_cell.length_b   1.000
_cell.length_c   1.000
_cell.angle_alpha   90.00
_cell.angle_beta   90.00
_cell.angle_gamma   90.00
#
_symmetry.space_group_name_H-M   'P 1'
#
loop_
_entity.id
_entity.type
_entity.pdbx_description
1 polymer ?
#
loop_
_entity_poly.entity_id
_entity_poly.type
_entity_poly.pdbx_seq_one_letter_code
_entity_poly.pdbx_strand_id
1 'polypeptide(L)'
;MERPTPISPDRERWQTREAEPDEVGERLDKWLSNWTGLSRSRVKTLMENNHVRVDGDIQTNATHKVKPDIEYAILVPPPVDDTPTPENIPLDILYEDDQLIVVNKPSGMTVHPAPGSRSATLVNALLYHCKDTLSGIGGVMRPGIVHRLDKDTSGVLVVAKTDRAHRYLSKQFAKHTIERVYTLYVRGAPKPRTGRIESRLARSPHDRKKQAIVRGTLGDMDFSEHGRHAVTHYEYIRGFGQQSNAAIGTPKVSHIECRLETGRTHQIRVHMAAIHCPLLGDPLYGKQSGFLTANKPDEAALRESILKFKRQALHARLLGFLHPITKELMVFEADIPQDMKHLESALMGLETP
;
A
#
# COMPACT_ATOMS: atom_id res chain seq x y z
N MET A 1 23.11 -41.16 5.90
CA MET A 1 21.74 -40.68 5.63
C MET A 1 21.83 -39.60 4.57
N GLU A 2 21.57 -39.97 3.33
CA GLU A 2 21.46 -39.02 2.22
C GLU A 2 20.28 -38.09 2.47
N ARG A 3 20.47 -36.79 2.29
CA ARG A 3 19.36 -35.83 2.34
C ARG A 3 18.43 -36.16 1.17
N PRO A 4 17.10 -36.11 1.34
CA PRO A 4 16.19 -36.32 0.22
C PRO A 4 16.53 -35.33 -0.90
N THR A 5 16.73 -35.86 -2.10
CA THR A 5 17.02 -35.08 -3.29
C THR A 5 15.88 -34.08 -3.51
N PRO A 6 16.16 -32.77 -3.64
CA PRO A 6 15.13 -31.79 -3.95
C PRO A 6 14.39 -32.22 -5.21
N ILE A 7 13.08 -32.06 -5.19
CA ILE A 7 12.22 -32.39 -6.33
C ILE A 7 12.76 -31.71 -7.60
N SER A 8 12.75 -32.48 -8.69
CA SER A 8 12.96 -31.99 -10.06
C SER A 8 12.18 -30.69 -10.35
N PRO A 9 12.75 -29.74 -11.11
CA PRO A 9 12.10 -28.48 -11.49
C PRO A 9 10.85 -28.63 -12.40
N ASP A 10 10.44 -29.85 -12.75
CA ASP A 10 9.18 -30.11 -13.46
C ASP A 10 7.96 -29.88 -12.54
N ARG A 11 7.51 -28.62 -12.53
CA ARG A 11 6.48 -28.02 -11.65
C ARG A 11 5.05 -28.20 -12.18
N GLU A 12 4.76 -29.26 -12.93
CA GLU A 12 3.46 -29.43 -13.60
C GLU A 12 2.76 -30.74 -13.30
N ARG A 13 3.30 -31.55 -12.37
CA ARG A 13 2.71 -32.83 -11.98
C ARG A 13 2.53 -32.93 -10.48
N TRP A 14 1.52 -33.70 -10.07
CA TRP A 14 1.39 -34.13 -8.70
C TRP A 14 2.61 -34.96 -8.35
N GLN A 15 3.33 -34.51 -7.33
CA GLN A 15 4.43 -35.25 -6.75
C GLN A 15 3.85 -36.01 -5.58
N THR A 16 4.11 -37.32 -5.53
CA THR A 16 3.58 -38.18 -4.49
C THR A 16 4.71 -38.74 -3.64
N ARG A 17 4.41 -38.97 -2.36
CA ARG A 17 5.31 -39.59 -1.39
C ARG A 17 4.52 -40.19 -0.24
N GLU A 18 4.97 -41.33 0.25
CA GLU A 18 4.53 -41.91 1.52
C GLU A 18 5.51 -41.52 2.63
N ALA A 19 5.02 -41.47 3.87
CA ALA A 19 5.83 -41.08 5.01
C ALA A 19 6.73 -42.22 5.50
N GLU A 20 7.99 -41.90 5.79
CA GLU A 20 8.90 -42.84 6.44
C GLU A 20 8.51 -43.05 7.92
N PRO A 21 8.87 -44.18 8.55
CA PRO A 21 8.46 -44.50 9.92
C PRO A 21 8.81 -43.43 10.97
N ASP A 22 9.91 -42.70 10.81
CA ASP A 22 10.35 -41.62 11.70
C ASP A 22 9.66 -40.27 11.43
N GLU A 23 8.93 -40.15 10.32
CA GLU A 23 8.17 -38.98 9.92
C GLU A 23 6.68 -39.06 10.34
N VAL A 24 6.21 -40.26 10.71
CA VAL A 24 4.83 -40.49 11.18
C VAL A 24 4.54 -39.65 12.41
N GLY A 25 3.37 -39.01 12.44
CA GLY A 25 2.96 -38.12 13.53
C GLY A 25 3.57 -36.71 13.45
N GLU A 26 4.38 -36.40 12.44
CA GLU A 26 4.71 -35.01 12.12
C GLU A 26 3.48 -34.23 11.67
N ARG A 27 3.55 -32.90 11.80
CA ARG A 27 2.54 -32.03 11.20
C ARG A 27 2.76 -31.99 9.69
N LEU A 28 1.70 -32.14 8.93
CA LEU A 28 1.72 -32.18 7.48
C LEU A 28 2.42 -30.96 6.87
N ASP A 29 2.18 -29.75 7.41
CA ASP A 29 2.83 -28.52 6.92
C ASP A 29 4.37 -28.52 7.09
N LYS A 30 4.86 -29.11 8.17
CA LYS A 30 6.29 -29.24 8.47
C LYS A 30 6.91 -30.33 7.60
N TRP A 31 6.25 -31.48 7.52
CA TRP A 31 6.72 -32.61 6.75
C TRP A 31 6.79 -32.29 5.24
N LEU A 32 5.73 -31.70 4.66
CA LEU A 32 5.73 -31.23 3.27
C LEU A 32 6.79 -30.15 3.03
N SER A 33 7.04 -29.27 4.00
CA SER A 33 8.08 -28.23 3.88
C SER A 33 9.49 -28.84 3.81
N ASN A 34 9.75 -29.87 4.62
CA ASN A 34 11.01 -30.61 4.60
C ASN A 34 11.17 -31.41 3.29
N TRP A 35 10.13 -32.13 2.88
CA TRP A 35 10.13 -32.90 1.63
C TRP A 35 10.35 -32.01 0.41
N THR A 36 9.65 -30.88 0.35
CA THR A 36 9.64 -30.04 -0.86
C THR A 36 10.72 -28.96 -0.89
N GLY A 37 11.36 -28.68 0.24
CA GLY A 37 12.22 -27.51 0.43
C GLY A 37 11.49 -26.16 0.38
N LEU A 38 10.17 -26.15 0.21
CA LEU A 38 9.35 -24.93 0.25
C LEU A 38 9.20 -24.43 1.68
N SER A 39 9.03 -23.12 1.86
CA SER A 39 8.70 -22.58 3.17
C SER A 39 7.35 -23.10 3.66
N ARG A 40 7.20 -23.29 4.98
CA ARG A 40 5.92 -23.67 5.61
C ARG A 40 4.76 -22.75 5.21
N SER A 41 5.04 -21.46 5.02
CA SER A 41 4.04 -20.49 4.54
C SER A 41 3.59 -20.79 3.11
N ARG A 42 4.50 -21.19 2.22
CA ARG A 42 4.19 -21.56 0.84
C ARG A 42 3.40 -22.87 0.78
N VAL A 43 3.80 -23.87 1.56
CA VAL A 43 3.04 -25.13 1.70
C VAL A 43 1.61 -24.85 2.14
N LYS A 44 1.43 -24.02 3.17
CA LYS A 44 0.08 -23.64 3.64
C LYS A 44 -0.75 -22.98 2.53
N THR A 45 -0.15 -22.09 1.74
CA THR A 45 -0.83 -21.50 0.57
C THR A 45 -1.19 -22.54 -0.49
N LEU A 46 -0.36 -23.57 -0.71
CA LEU A 46 -0.70 -24.66 -1.63
C LEU A 46 -1.88 -25.48 -1.10
N MET A 47 -1.92 -25.77 0.19
CA MET A 47 -3.06 -26.42 0.86
C MET A 47 -4.34 -25.60 0.73
N GLU A 48 -4.28 -24.29 1.02
CA GLU A 48 -5.42 -23.36 0.88
C GLU A 48 -5.95 -23.25 -0.56
N ASN A 49 -5.10 -23.52 -1.57
CA ASN A 49 -5.47 -23.52 -2.98
C ASN A 49 -5.73 -24.93 -3.52
N ASN A 50 -6.03 -25.92 -2.66
CA ASN A 50 -6.37 -27.29 -3.04
C ASN A 50 -5.26 -28.04 -3.82
N HIS A 51 -4.01 -27.65 -3.64
CA HIS A 51 -2.84 -28.26 -4.29
C HIS A 51 -2.12 -29.29 -3.40
N VAL A 52 -2.79 -29.79 -2.35
CA VAL A 52 -2.28 -30.87 -1.50
C VAL A 52 -3.37 -31.91 -1.33
N ARG A 53 -3.02 -33.18 -1.46
CA ARG A 53 -3.91 -34.33 -1.26
C ARG A 53 -3.33 -35.33 -0.26
N VAL A 54 -4.21 -36.03 0.42
CA VAL A 54 -3.93 -37.15 1.31
C VAL A 54 -4.85 -38.28 0.87
N ASP A 55 -4.27 -39.36 0.35
CA ASP A 55 -5.01 -40.51 -0.22
C ASP A 55 -6.04 -40.07 -1.28
N GLY A 56 -5.63 -39.18 -2.18
CA GLY A 56 -6.50 -38.63 -3.24
C GLY A 56 -7.40 -37.46 -2.82
N ASP A 57 -7.69 -37.30 -1.53
CA ASP A 57 -8.57 -36.23 -1.03
C ASP A 57 -7.84 -34.92 -0.76
N ILE A 58 -8.47 -33.78 -1.11
CA ILE A 58 -7.90 -32.45 -0.87
C ILE A 58 -7.72 -32.21 0.64
N GLN A 59 -6.52 -31.80 1.03
CA GLN A 59 -6.18 -31.51 2.42
C GLN A 59 -5.80 -30.04 2.63
N THR A 60 -6.62 -29.34 3.41
CA THR A 60 -6.42 -27.93 3.77
C THR A 60 -5.90 -27.74 5.20
N ASN A 61 -5.96 -28.76 6.05
CA ASN A 61 -5.54 -28.69 7.44
C ASN A 61 -4.03 -28.88 7.59
N ALA A 62 -3.30 -27.76 7.72
CA ALA A 62 -1.86 -27.72 7.96
C ALA A 62 -1.39 -28.51 9.20
N THR A 63 -2.24 -28.70 10.21
CA THR A 63 -1.89 -29.41 11.45
C THR A 63 -2.19 -30.91 11.39
N HIS A 64 -2.75 -31.39 10.27
CA HIS A 64 -3.01 -32.81 10.04
C HIS A 64 -1.75 -33.63 10.34
N LYS A 65 -1.94 -34.80 10.96
CA LYS A 65 -0.84 -35.67 11.34
C LYS A 65 -0.56 -36.64 10.21
N VAL A 66 0.70 -36.70 9.81
CA VAL A 66 1.17 -37.65 8.80
C VAL A 66 1.00 -39.08 9.34
N LYS A 67 0.48 -39.99 8.53
CA LYS A 67 0.18 -41.39 8.87
C LYS A 67 1.02 -42.33 7.98
N PRO A 68 1.32 -43.55 8.46
CA PRO A 68 1.95 -44.57 7.64
C PRO A 68 0.99 -45.06 6.56
N ASP A 69 1.53 -45.64 5.49
CA ASP A 69 0.78 -46.32 4.42
C ASP A 69 -0.28 -45.44 3.73
N ILE A 70 -0.04 -44.13 3.68
CA ILE A 70 -0.90 -43.14 3.02
C ILE A 70 -0.09 -42.37 1.99
N GLU A 71 -0.61 -42.28 0.76
CA GLU A 71 -0.03 -41.44 -0.28
C GLU A 71 -0.34 -39.95 -0.02
N TYR A 72 0.70 -39.14 0.06
CA TYR A 72 0.58 -37.68 0.09
C TYR A 72 0.97 -37.11 -1.26
N ALA A 73 0.14 -36.23 -1.81
CA ALA A 73 0.42 -35.58 -3.09
C ALA A 73 0.50 -34.06 -2.93
N ILE A 74 1.47 -33.42 -3.58
CA ILE A 74 1.55 -31.96 -3.69
C ILE A 74 1.75 -31.53 -5.13
N LEU A 75 0.99 -30.51 -5.55
CA LEU A 75 1.15 -29.85 -6.83
C LEU A 75 1.77 -28.47 -6.60
N VAL A 76 2.96 -28.24 -7.13
CA VAL A 76 3.59 -26.92 -7.09
C VAL A 76 3.43 -26.29 -8.47
N PRO A 77 2.41 -25.44 -8.71
CA PRO A 77 2.19 -24.87 -10.03
C PRO A 77 3.42 -24.06 -10.49
N PRO A 78 3.63 -23.94 -11.82
CA PRO A 78 4.72 -23.15 -12.35
C PRO A 78 4.65 -21.72 -11.81
N PRO A 79 5.79 -21.07 -11.58
CA PRO A 79 5.79 -19.65 -11.24
C PRO A 79 5.13 -18.90 -12.40
N VAL A 80 4.05 -18.18 -12.10
CA VAL A 80 3.44 -17.28 -13.08
C VAL A 80 4.46 -16.20 -13.38
N ASP A 81 4.74 -15.94 -14.66
CA ASP A 81 5.54 -14.79 -15.06
C ASP A 81 4.79 -13.52 -14.65
N ASP A 82 5.27 -12.87 -13.61
CA ASP A 82 4.70 -11.63 -13.08
C ASP A 82 5.36 -10.40 -13.75
N THR A 83 6.08 -10.59 -14.86
CA THR A 83 6.63 -9.49 -15.66
C THR A 83 5.48 -8.61 -16.19
N PRO A 84 5.47 -7.31 -15.86
CA PRO A 84 4.43 -6.42 -16.35
C PRO A 84 4.48 -6.30 -17.87
N THR A 85 3.34 -6.37 -18.54
CA THR A 85 3.22 -6.17 -19.99
C THR A 85 2.70 -4.77 -20.32
N PRO A 86 3.03 -4.20 -21.51
CA PRO A 86 2.49 -2.91 -21.94
C PRO A 86 0.96 -2.94 -22.10
N GLU A 87 0.25 -1.93 -21.59
CA GLU A 87 -1.19 -1.73 -21.78
C GLU A 87 -1.49 -0.29 -22.18
N ASN A 88 -2.34 -0.09 -23.20
CA ASN A 88 -2.74 1.24 -23.67
C ASN A 88 -3.74 1.90 -22.72
N ILE A 89 -3.21 2.48 -21.64
CA ILE A 89 -3.97 3.19 -20.61
C ILE A 89 -3.54 4.66 -20.64
N PRO A 90 -4.47 5.61 -20.79
CA PRO A 90 -4.13 7.03 -20.80
C PRO A 90 -3.42 7.49 -19.53
N LEU A 91 -2.38 8.31 -19.69
CA LEU A 91 -1.64 8.95 -18.61
C LEU A 91 -1.93 10.45 -18.61
N ASP A 92 -2.21 11.00 -17.44
CA ASP A 92 -2.20 12.45 -17.21
C ASP A 92 -0.75 12.87 -16.92
N ILE A 93 -0.06 13.38 -17.94
CA ILE A 93 1.37 13.70 -17.92
C ILE A 93 1.54 15.18 -17.60
N LEU A 94 2.18 15.47 -16.46
CA LEU A 94 2.49 16.84 -16.04
C LEU A 94 3.79 17.33 -16.67
N TYR A 95 4.74 16.42 -16.90
CA TYR A 95 6.02 16.71 -17.53
C TYR A 95 6.68 15.44 -18.04
N GLU A 96 7.39 15.53 -19.16
CA GLU A 96 8.18 14.43 -19.69
C GLU A 96 9.40 14.96 -20.45
N ASP A 97 10.55 14.32 -20.21
CA ASP A 97 11.76 14.47 -21.01
C ASP A 97 12.44 13.11 -21.25
N ASP A 98 13.70 13.12 -21.70
CA ASP A 98 14.47 11.90 -21.95
C ASP A 98 14.83 11.13 -20.66
N GLN A 99 14.79 11.77 -19.50
CA GLN A 99 15.30 11.27 -18.24
C GLN A 99 14.20 10.79 -17.31
N LEU A 100 13.05 11.43 -17.33
CA LEU A 100 11.94 11.15 -16.43
C LEU A 100 10.59 11.53 -17.01
N ILE A 101 9.55 11.04 -16.35
CA ILE A 101 8.17 11.41 -16.58
C ILE A 101 7.50 11.67 -15.23
N VAL A 102 6.72 12.74 -15.15
CA VAL A 102 5.91 13.10 -13.99
C VAL A 102 4.45 12.99 -14.39
N VAL A 103 3.70 12.18 -13.66
CA VAL A 103 2.29 11.92 -13.92
C VAL A 103 1.43 12.34 -12.74
N ASN A 104 0.20 12.73 -13.02
CA ASN A 104 -0.87 12.81 -12.03
C ASN A 104 -1.61 11.47 -12.01
N LYS A 105 -1.28 10.61 -11.05
CA LYS A 105 -1.89 9.27 -10.97
C LYS A 105 -3.35 9.40 -10.50
N PRO A 106 -4.34 8.83 -11.21
CA PRO A 106 -5.72 8.80 -10.73
C PRO A 106 -5.86 7.87 -9.51
N SER A 107 -6.90 8.08 -8.69
CA SER A 107 -7.29 7.10 -7.67
C SER A 107 -7.82 5.82 -8.31
N GLY A 108 -7.61 4.67 -7.68
CA GLY A 108 -8.04 3.36 -8.18
C GLY A 108 -6.96 2.65 -9.01
N MET A 109 -5.95 3.38 -9.48
CA MET A 109 -4.81 2.82 -10.21
C MET A 109 -3.70 2.40 -9.25
N THR A 110 -3.35 1.11 -9.27
CA THR A 110 -2.15 0.59 -8.56
C THR A 110 -0.90 1.05 -9.30
N VAL A 111 0.16 1.45 -8.59
CA VAL A 111 1.43 1.85 -9.23
C VAL A 111 2.11 0.67 -9.92
N HIS A 112 2.10 -0.49 -9.26
CA HIS A 112 2.93 -1.63 -9.60
C HIS A 112 2.14 -2.92 -9.50
N PRO A 113 2.31 -3.91 -10.40
CA PRO A 113 1.70 -5.22 -10.24
C PRO A 113 1.93 -5.81 -8.87
N ALA A 114 0.85 -6.32 -8.28
CA ALA A 114 0.81 -6.89 -6.94
C ALA A 114 -0.30 -7.96 -6.87
N PRO A 115 -0.29 -8.85 -5.86
CA PRO A 115 -1.39 -9.79 -5.65
C PRO A 115 -2.74 -9.06 -5.59
N GLY A 116 -3.67 -9.41 -6.48
CA GLY A 116 -4.98 -8.77 -6.63
C GLY A 116 -5.05 -7.59 -7.63
N SER A 117 -3.93 -7.16 -8.21
CA SER A 117 -3.85 -6.14 -9.27
C SER A 117 -2.64 -6.43 -10.14
N ARG A 118 -2.72 -7.45 -11.01
CA ARG A 118 -1.60 -7.91 -11.85
C ARG A 118 -1.43 -7.10 -13.15
N SER A 119 -2.52 -6.52 -13.65
CA SER A 119 -2.61 -5.70 -14.86
C SER A 119 -3.24 -4.34 -14.53
N ALA A 120 -3.40 -3.48 -15.53
CA ALA A 120 -4.02 -2.17 -15.42
C ALA A 120 -3.36 -1.26 -14.36
N THR A 121 -2.03 -1.36 -14.23
CA THR A 121 -1.23 -0.56 -13.30
C THR A 121 -0.55 0.60 -14.02
N LEU A 122 -0.03 1.54 -13.25
CA LEU A 122 0.76 2.64 -13.80
C LEU A 122 1.99 2.13 -14.58
N VAL A 123 2.63 1.06 -14.11
CA VAL A 123 3.74 0.44 -14.84
C VAL A 123 3.30 -0.12 -16.20
N ASN A 124 2.13 -0.76 -16.29
CA ASN A 124 1.63 -1.27 -17.58
C ASN A 124 1.41 -0.11 -18.58
N ALA A 125 0.82 0.99 -18.11
CA ALA A 125 0.61 2.20 -18.88
C ALA A 125 1.92 2.83 -19.35
N LEU A 126 2.90 2.93 -18.45
CA LEU A 126 4.22 3.50 -18.74
C LEU A 126 5.03 2.64 -19.72
N LEU A 127 4.93 1.31 -19.62
CA LEU A 127 5.57 0.41 -20.58
C LEU A 127 4.99 0.59 -21.99
N TYR A 128 3.69 0.88 -22.11
CA TYR A 128 3.09 1.20 -23.40
C TYR A 128 3.52 2.57 -23.93
N HIS A 129 3.51 3.59 -23.06
CA HIS A 129 3.84 4.97 -23.41
C HIS A 129 5.33 5.15 -23.75
N CYS A 130 6.22 4.69 -22.88
CA CYS A 130 7.67 4.83 -23.02
C CYS A 130 8.30 3.74 -23.90
N LYS A 131 7.58 2.66 -24.21
CA LYS A 131 8.06 1.53 -25.01
C LYS A 131 9.42 1.03 -24.49
N ASP A 132 10.42 0.96 -25.37
CA ASP A 132 11.73 0.40 -25.09
C ASP A 132 12.58 1.24 -24.14
N THR A 133 12.23 2.51 -23.89
CA THR A 133 13.07 3.38 -23.04
C THR A 133 12.93 3.08 -21.55
N LEU A 134 11.90 2.34 -21.13
CA LEU A 134 11.65 2.05 -19.71
C LEU A 134 12.08 0.64 -19.28
N SER A 135 12.18 -0.27 -20.24
CA SER A 135 12.48 -1.68 -20.01
C SER A 135 13.83 -1.87 -19.31
N GLY A 136 13.83 -2.59 -18.17
CA GLY A 136 15.05 -2.96 -17.42
C GLY A 136 15.46 -1.99 -16.30
N ILE A 137 14.91 -0.78 -16.25
CA ILE A 137 15.33 0.25 -15.29
C ILE A 137 14.87 -0.07 -13.87
N GLY A 138 15.78 -0.26 -12.91
CA GLY A 138 15.36 -0.66 -11.56
C GLY A 138 14.83 -2.10 -11.49
N GLY A 139 15.16 -2.92 -12.50
CA GLY A 139 14.83 -4.34 -12.61
C GLY A 139 13.58 -4.61 -13.44
N VAL A 140 13.52 -5.82 -14.02
CA VAL A 140 12.40 -6.29 -14.87
C VAL A 140 11.05 -6.10 -14.20
N MET A 141 11.02 -6.34 -12.88
CA MET A 141 9.79 -6.23 -12.13
C MET A 141 9.37 -4.79 -11.91
N ARG A 142 10.25 -3.80 -11.67
CA ARG A 142 9.85 -2.43 -11.26
C ARG A 142 10.42 -1.31 -12.14
N PRO A 143 10.12 -1.33 -13.44
CA PRO A 143 10.72 -0.44 -14.43
C PRO A 143 10.51 1.05 -14.05
N GLY A 144 11.60 1.77 -13.78
CA GLY A 144 11.61 3.21 -13.53
C GLY A 144 11.05 3.70 -12.19
N ILE A 145 10.42 2.82 -11.38
CA ILE A 145 9.72 3.23 -10.15
C ILE A 145 10.72 3.51 -9.01
N VAL A 146 10.71 4.75 -8.52
CA VAL A 146 11.55 5.21 -7.39
C VAL A 146 10.75 5.49 -6.11
N HIS A 147 9.44 5.66 -6.23
CA HIS A 147 8.50 5.84 -5.11
C HIS A 147 7.09 5.41 -5.53
N ARG A 148 6.12 5.42 -4.60
CA ARG A 148 4.77 4.93 -4.87
C ARG A 148 3.71 5.69 -4.08
N LEU A 149 2.50 5.69 -4.65
CA LEU A 149 1.25 6.03 -3.97
C LEU A 149 0.42 4.77 -3.75
N ASP A 150 -0.46 4.79 -2.76
CA ASP A 150 -1.47 3.75 -2.56
C ASP A 150 -2.45 3.73 -3.77
N LYS A 151 -3.12 2.60 -4.00
CA LYS A 151 -4.07 2.43 -5.12
C LYS A 151 -5.07 3.59 -5.20
N ASP A 152 -5.71 3.89 -4.07
CA ASP A 152 -6.78 4.91 -4.00
C ASP A 152 -6.27 6.30 -3.56
N THR A 153 -4.96 6.51 -3.56
CA THR A 153 -4.36 7.84 -3.41
C THR A 153 -4.04 8.39 -4.80
N SER A 154 -4.54 9.57 -5.12
CA SER A 154 -4.25 10.26 -6.38
C SER A 154 -3.08 11.24 -6.25
N GLY A 155 -2.59 11.77 -7.36
CA GLY A 155 -1.67 12.92 -7.40
C GLY A 155 -0.30 12.62 -8.00
N VAL A 156 0.63 13.54 -7.77
CA VAL A 156 1.91 13.64 -8.47
C VAL A 156 2.83 12.45 -8.18
N LEU A 157 3.39 11.86 -9.23
CA LEU A 157 4.34 10.75 -9.16
C LEU A 157 5.40 10.88 -10.26
N VAL A 158 6.69 10.98 -9.87
CA VAL A 158 7.83 10.86 -10.80
C VAL A 158 8.27 9.41 -11.05
N VAL A 159 8.58 9.10 -12.31
CA VAL A 159 9.18 7.85 -12.78
C VAL A 159 10.44 8.16 -13.58
N ALA A 160 11.49 7.37 -13.36
CA ALA A 160 12.72 7.48 -14.13
C ALA A 160 12.63 6.75 -15.47
N LYS A 161 13.05 7.41 -16.56
CA LYS A 161 13.19 6.83 -17.91
C LYS A 161 14.62 6.42 -18.24
N THR A 162 15.59 6.65 -17.35
CA THR A 162 16.96 6.12 -17.49
C THR A 162 17.49 5.56 -16.17
N ASP A 163 18.46 4.64 -16.23
CA ASP A 163 19.16 4.13 -15.02
C ASP A 163 19.89 5.22 -14.25
N ARG A 164 20.39 6.24 -14.95
CA ARG A 164 21.04 7.39 -14.32
C ARG A 164 20.00 8.20 -13.53
N ALA A 165 18.85 8.47 -14.12
CA ALA A 165 17.74 9.14 -13.44
C ALA A 165 17.23 8.32 -12.25
N HIS A 166 17.06 7.00 -12.43
CA HIS A 166 16.59 6.09 -11.38
C HIS A 166 17.50 6.11 -10.16
N ARG A 167 18.81 5.93 -10.37
CA ARG A 167 19.80 5.96 -9.28
C ARG A 167 19.84 7.32 -8.58
N TYR A 168 19.75 8.41 -9.33
CA TYR A 168 19.81 9.76 -8.75
C TYR A 168 18.55 10.11 -7.96
N LEU A 169 17.36 9.89 -8.52
CA LEU A 169 16.09 10.11 -7.84
C LEU A 169 15.96 9.20 -6.61
N SER A 170 16.35 7.92 -6.73
CA SER A 170 16.36 6.98 -5.60
C SER A 170 17.26 7.47 -4.45
N LYS A 171 18.42 8.06 -4.75
CA LYS A 171 19.28 8.71 -3.74
C LYS A 171 18.59 9.91 -3.07
N GLN A 172 17.87 10.74 -3.83
CA GLN A 172 17.12 11.86 -3.25
C GLN A 172 15.99 11.38 -2.32
N PHE A 173 15.23 10.36 -2.72
CA PHE A 173 14.22 9.72 -1.86
C PHE A 173 14.83 9.12 -0.59
N ALA A 174 15.98 8.45 -0.72
CA ALA A 174 16.68 7.84 0.41
C ALA A 174 17.28 8.88 1.38
N LYS A 175 17.77 10.01 0.85
CA LYS A 175 18.29 11.13 1.65
C LYS A 175 17.22 12.09 2.16
N HIS A 176 15.96 11.88 1.79
CA HIS A 176 14.82 12.72 2.17
C HIS A 176 14.97 14.19 1.75
N THR A 177 15.64 14.45 0.60
CA THR A 177 15.80 15.79 0.03
C THR A 177 14.66 16.19 -0.91
N ILE A 178 13.69 15.30 -1.10
CA ILE A 178 12.52 15.52 -1.98
C ILE A 178 11.39 16.11 -1.16
N GLU A 179 10.80 17.18 -1.68
CA GLU A 179 9.59 17.77 -1.13
C GLU A 179 8.37 16.97 -1.58
N ARG A 180 7.52 16.57 -0.63
CA ARG A 180 6.26 15.87 -0.89
C ARG A 180 5.18 16.46 -0.01
N VAL A 181 4.19 17.07 -0.63
CA VAL A 181 3.06 17.69 0.06
C VAL A 181 1.79 16.97 -0.33
N TYR A 182 1.01 16.61 0.68
CA TYR A 182 -0.27 15.94 0.54
C TYR A 182 -1.37 16.82 1.11
N THR A 183 -2.49 16.87 0.42
CA THR A 183 -3.73 17.48 0.91
C THR A 183 -4.70 16.38 1.29
N LEU A 184 -5.34 16.53 2.45
CA LEU A 184 -6.26 15.51 2.97
C LEU A 184 -7.39 16.10 3.81
N TYR A 185 -8.50 15.36 3.89
CA TYR A 185 -9.61 15.67 4.80
C TYR A 185 -9.70 14.58 5.87
N VAL A 186 -9.70 15.00 7.13
CA VAL A 186 -9.74 14.11 8.30
C VAL A 186 -10.94 14.39 9.19
N ARG A 187 -11.28 13.43 10.03
CA ARG A 187 -12.23 13.63 11.11
C ARG A 187 -11.58 14.35 12.28
N GLY A 188 -12.34 15.26 12.90
CA GLY A 188 -11.82 16.07 14.00
C GLY A 188 -10.71 17.01 13.54
N ALA A 189 -9.91 17.50 14.50
CA ALA A 189 -8.66 18.20 14.25
C ALA A 189 -7.54 17.62 15.13
N PRO A 190 -6.29 17.61 14.63
CA PRO A 190 -5.16 17.24 15.45
C PRO A 190 -4.98 18.26 16.59
N LYS A 191 -4.47 17.77 17.72
CA LYS A 191 -4.03 18.60 18.85
C LYS A 191 -2.59 18.17 19.20
N PRO A 192 -1.59 19.06 19.02
CA PRO A 192 -1.66 20.44 18.50
C PRO A 192 -2.10 20.54 17.03
N ARG A 193 -2.39 21.76 16.55
CA ARG A 193 -2.84 22.02 15.15
C ARG A 193 -1.74 21.82 14.11
N THR A 194 -0.48 21.91 14.51
CA THR A 194 0.70 21.63 13.70
C THR A 194 1.61 20.72 14.50
N GLY A 195 2.23 19.75 13.85
CA GLY A 195 3.13 18.85 14.56
C GLY A 195 3.85 17.84 13.68
N ARG A 196 4.65 17.02 14.35
CA ARG A 196 5.46 15.96 13.74
C ARG A 196 5.08 14.64 14.39
N ILE A 197 4.68 13.67 13.57
CA ILE A 197 4.36 12.31 13.98
C ILE A 197 5.51 11.42 13.56
N GLU A 198 6.25 10.90 14.55
CA GLU A 198 7.37 9.98 14.35
C GLU A 198 7.07 8.65 15.04
N SER A 199 7.22 7.56 14.29
CA SER A 199 7.06 6.20 14.80
C SER A 199 7.76 5.16 13.93
N ARG A 200 7.71 3.88 14.34
CA ARG A 200 8.03 2.75 13.46
C ARG A 200 6.77 2.10 12.95
N LEU A 201 6.73 1.81 11.65
CA LEU A 201 5.62 1.12 11.00
C LEU A 201 6.02 -0.31 10.62
N ALA A 202 5.14 -1.25 10.92
CA ALA A 202 5.24 -2.64 10.51
C ALA A 202 3.89 -3.15 9.98
N ARG A 203 3.90 -4.33 9.37
CA ARG A 203 2.65 -4.98 8.96
C ARG A 203 1.84 -5.35 10.21
N SER A 204 0.53 -5.10 10.19
CA SER A 204 -0.32 -5.47 11.33
C SER A 204 -0.34 -7.00 11.52
N PRO A 205 -0.20 -7.49 12.76
CA PRO A 205 -0.27 -8.91 13.06
C PRO A 205 -1.70 -9.48 12.93
N HIS A 206 -2.72 -8.61 13.06
CA HIS A 206 -4.13 -9.01 13.02
C HIS A 206 -4.76 -8.86 11.63
N ASP A 207 -4.29 -7.89 10.83
CA ASP A 207 -4.79 -7.67 9.48
C ASP A 207 -3.65 -7.45 8.50
N ARG A 208 -3.39 -8.45 7.66
CA ARG A 208 -2.31 -8.41 6.67
C ARG A 208 -2.49 -7.29 5.63
N LYS A 209 -3.67 -6.70 5.46
CA LYS A 209 -3.88 -5.56 4.56
C LYS A 209 -3.45 -4.22 5.19
N LYS A 210 -3.23 -4.18 6.51
CA LYS A 210 -2.88 -2.96 7.25
C LYS A 210 -1.40 -2.90 7.61
N GLN A 211 -0.92 -1.66 7.71
CA GLN A 211 0.26 -1.31 8.49
C GLN A 211 -0.22 -0.84 9.87
N ALA A 212 0.66 -0.93 10.86
CA ALA A 212 0.40 -0.50 12.21
C ALA A 212 1.64 0.18 12.78
N ILE A 213 1.41 1.13 13.69
CA ILE A 213 2.47 1.64 14.56
C ILE A 213 2.95 0.50 15.44
N VAL A 214 4.26 0.31 15.50
CA VAL A 214 4.88 -0.62 16.44
C VAL A 214 4.66 -0.08 17.85
N ARG A 215 4.11 -0.92 18.72
CA ARG A 215 3.69 -0.54 20.07
C ARG A 215 4.83 0.18 20.80
N GLY A 216 4.51 1.31 21.42
CA GLY A 216 5.46 2.14 22.18
C GLY A 216 6.32 3.07 21.32
N THR A 217 6.34 2.93 19.98
CA THR A 217 7.25 3.73 19.14
C THR A 217 6.73 5.12 18.76
N LEU A 218 5.49 5.46 19.10
CA LEU A 218 4.91 6.78 18.79
C LEU A 218 5.51 7.83 19.73
N GLY A 219 6.41 8.66 19.20
CA GLY A 219 7.13 9.67 19.98
C GLY A 219 8.30 9.15 20.82
N ASP A 220 8.56 7.84 20.80
CA ASP A 220 9.68 7.19 21.51
C ASP A 220 10.30 6.10 20.61
N MET A 221 11.25 6.53 19.77
CA MET A 221 11.84 5.68 18.73
C MET A 221 12.75 4.57 19.27
N ASP A 222 13.18 4.68 20.52
CA ASP A 222 14.12 3.78 21.18
C ASP A 222 13.41 2.62 21.89
N PHE A 223 12.09 2.72 22.09
CA PHE A 223 11.28 1.65 22.69
C PHE A 223 11.39 0.31 21.94
N SER A 224 11.59 0.34 20.62
CA SER A 224 11.74 -0.88 19.83
C SER A 224 12.50 -0.61 18.54
N GLU A 225 13.33 -1.55 18.10
CA GLU A 225 13.95 -1.54 16.79
C GLU A 225 13.05 -2.13 15.68
N HIS A 226 11.97 -2.81 16.05
CA HIS A 226 11.08 -3.47 15.09
C HIS A 226 10.35 -2.45 14.21
N GLY A 227 10.18 -2.77 12.92
CA GLY A 227 9.50 -1.92 11.96
C GLY A 227 10.40 -0.85 11.32
N ARG A 228 9.81 -0.07 10.42
CA ARG A 228 10.51 0.93 9.61
C ARG A 228 10.21 2.32 10.14
N HIS A 229 11.25 3.12 10.37
CA HIS A 229 11.13 4.52 10.74
C HIS A 229 10.26 5.30 9.73
N ALA A 230 9.32 6.05 10.28
CA ALA A 230 8.33 6.82 9.57
C ALA A 230 8.12 8.19 10.23
N VAL A 231 8.18 9.26 9.43
CA VAL A 231 8.01 10.64 9.89
C VAL A 231 7.07 11.39 8.94
N THR A 232 6.02 11.96 9.52
CA THR A 232 5.00 12.78 8.85
C THR A 232 4.85 14.09 9.60
N HIS A 233 5.04 15.21 8.93
CA HIS A 233 4.66 16.52 9.44
C HIS A 233 3.24 16.83 8.99
N TYR A 234 2.47 17.52 9.83
CA TYR A 234 1.12 17.95 9.50
C TYR A 234 0.89 19.39 9.93
N GLU A 235 0.03 20.07 9.18
CA GLU A 235 -0.44 21.41 9.46
C GLU A 235 -1.96 21.49 9.23
N TYR A 236 -2.68 22.01 10.21
CA TYR A 236 -4.09 22.30 10.10
C TYR A 236 -4.31 23.54 9.23
N ILE A 237 -5.11 23.38 8.17
CA ILE A 237 -5.44 24.47 7.25
C ILE A 237 -6.76 25.14 7.65
N ARG A 238 -7.83 24.34 7.76
CA ARG A 238 -9.17 24.84 8.12
C ARG A 238 -10.07 23.71 8.62
N GLY A 239 -11.14 24.10 9.32
CA GLY A 239 -12.12 23.22 9.92
C GLY A 239 -13.51 23.46 9.33
N PHE A 240 -14.36 22.44 9.39
CA PHE A 240 -15.72 22.46 8.85
C PHE A 240 -16.68 21.81 9.84
N GLY A 241 -17.76 22.51 10.17
CA GLY A 241 -18.80 22.06 11.08
C GLY A 241 -18.33 21.93 12.53
N GLN A 242 -19.25 22.03 13.48
CA GLN A 242 -18.97 21.76 14.88
C GLN A 242 -19.15 20.26 15.20
N GLN A 243 -18.19 19.68 15.92
CA GLN A 243 -18.31 18.32 16.42
C GLN A 243 -19.33 18.26 17.57
N SER A 244 -20.29 17.34 17.46
CA SER A 244 -21.29 17.09 18.51
C SER A 244 -20.63 16.64 19.81
N ASN A 245 -21.07 17.19 20.94
CA ASN A 245 -20.56 16.90 22.28
C ASN A 245 -19.06 17.20 22.48
N ALA A 246 -18.49 18.10 21.68
CA ALA A 246 -17.14 18.64 21.85
C ALA A 246 -17.19 20.13 22.22
N ALA A 247 -16.08 20.68 22.71
CA ALA A 247 -15.96 22.11 22.97
C ALA A 247 -16.25 22.94 21.70
N ILE A 248 -16.87 24.12 21.87
CA ILE A 248 -17.08 25.09 20.79
C ILE A 248 -15.75 25.38 20.10
N GLY A 249 -15.74 25.49 18.77
CA GLY A 249 -14.51 25.61 17.98
C GLY A 249 -13.85 24.27 17.64
N THR A 250 -14.47 23.13 17.96
CA THR A 250 -13.94 21.80 17.60
C THR A 250 -14.52 21.37 16.25
N PRO A 251 -13.71 21.33 15.18
CA PRO A 251 -14.19 20.94 13.85
C PRO A 251 -14.66 19.49 13.82
N LYS A 252 -15.75 19.23 13.11
CA LYS A 252 -16.19 17.87 12.75
C LYS A 252 -15.25 17.26 11.70
N VAL A 253 -14.83 18.07 10.73
CA VAL A 253 -13.87 17.70 9.68
C VAL A 253 -12.81 18.78 9.58
N SER A 254 -11.56 18.39 9.31
CA SER A 254 -10.49 19.34 9.02
C SER A 254 -9.81 19.03 7.70
N HIS A 255 -9.42 20.10 7.00
CA HIS A 255 -8.47 20.07 5.91
C HIS A 255 -7.06 20.20 6.49
N ILE A 256 -6.21 19.22 6.20
CA ILE A 256 -4.85 19.10 6.70
C ILE A 256 -3.90 19.02 5.51
N GLU A 257 -2.75 19.68 5.63
CA GLU A 257 -1.58 19.45 4.79
C GLU A 257 -0.63 18.48 5.50
N CYS A 258 -0.09 17.50 4.79
CA CYS A 258 0.97 16.64 5.30
C CYS A 258 2.22 16.74 4.44
N ARG A 259 3.39 16.85 5.10
CA ARG A 259 4.71 16.82 4.46
C ARG A 259 5.46 15.56 4.89
N LEU A 260 6.00 14.83 3.92
CA LEU A 260 6.67 13.55 4.18
C LEU A 260 8.19 13.65 4.15
N GLU A 261 8.83 13.28 5.25
CA GLU A 261 10.27 12.94 5.25
C GLU A 261 10.47 11.50 4.74
N THR A 262 9.65 10.56 5.19
CA THR A 262 9.70 9.16 4.77
C THR A 262 8.48 8.75 3.94
N GLY A 263 8.60 7.71 3.11
CA GLY A 263 7.50 7.18 2.29
C GLY A 263 7.21 5.70 2.57
N ARG A 264 6.60 5.37 3.71
CA ARG A 264 6.19 3.99 4.04
C ARG A 264 4.77 3.70 3.55
N THR A 265 4.47 2.42 3.32
CA THR A 265 3.13 1.97 2.93
C THR A 265 2.09 2.50 3.92
N HIS A 266 1.00 3.09 3.44
CA HIS A 266 -0.09 3.64 4.27
C HIS A 266 0.34 4.67 5.33
N GLN A 267 1.54 5.28 5.24
CA GLN A 267 2.13 6.06 6.34
C GLN A 267 1.21 7.17 6.87
N ILE A 268 0.74 8.08 6.00
CA ILE A 268 -0.16 9.19 6.39
C ILE A 268 -1.42 8.62 7.03
N ARG A 269 -2.00 7.59 6.41
CA ARG A 269 -3.26 6.98 6.86
C ARG A 269 -3.15 6.40 8.27
N VAL A 270 -2.06 5.69 8.56
CA VAL A 270 -1.78 5.13 9.88
C VAL A 270 -1.48 6.21 10.90
N HIS A 271 -0.61 7.17 10.58
CA HIS A 271 -0.23 8.26 11.49
C HIS A 271 -1.44 9.10 11.88
N MET A 272 -2.25 9.53 10.91
CA MET A 272 -3.44 10.34 11.15
C MET A 272 -4.49 9.56 11.96
N ALA A 273 -4.67 8.26 11.70
CA ALA A 273 -5.55 7.43 12.51
C ALA A 273 -5.03 7.25 13.96
N ALA A 274 -3.71 7.17 14.15
CA ALA A 274 -3.10 7.01 15.47
C ALA A 274 -3.28 8.24 16.36
N ILE A 275 -3.33 9.44 15.78
CA ILE A 275 -3.64 10.68 16.49
C ILE A 275 -5.15 11.01 16.50
N HIS A 276 -5.99 9.98 16.34
CA HIS A 276 -7.45 10.08 16.37
C HIS A 276 -8.08 10.98 15.28
N CYS A 277 -7.35 11.23 14.19
CA CYS A 277 -7.80 12.04 13.05
C CYS A 277 -7.80 11.21 11.76
N PRO A 278 -8.52 10.06 11.68
CA PRO A 278 -8.50 9.23 10.48
C PRO A 278 -9.06 9.99 9.27
N LEU A 279 -8.54 9.66 8.09
CA LEU A 279 -8.96 10.27 6.83
C LEU A 279 -10.43 9.92 6.53
N LEU A 280 -11.16 10.89 5.96
CA LEU A 280 -12.50 10.64 5.43
C LEU A 280 -12.44 9.56 4.34
N GLY A 281 -13.47 8.71 4.32
CA GLY A 281 -13.61 7.62 3.35
C GLY A 281 -12.58 6.49 3.44
N ASP A 282 -11.57 6.54 4.32
CA ASP A 282 -10.55 5.50 4.40
C ASP A 282 -11.17 4.14 4.82
N PRO A 283 -11.16 3.12 3.94
CA PRO A 283 -11.83 1.85 4.22
C PRO A 283 -11.06 0.96 5.20
N LEU A 284 -9.78 1.23 5.45
CA LEU A 284 -8.94 0.41 6.33
C LEU A 284 -8.81 1.01 7.72
N TYR A 285 -8.61 2.32 7.82
CA TYR A 285 -8.29 2.99 9.08
C TYR A 285 -9.42 3.88 9.62
N GLY A 286 -10.45 4.18 8.83
CA GLY A 286 -11.61 4.97 9.24
C GLY A 286 -12.86 4.11 9.45
N LYS A 287 -13.42 4.09 10.67
CA LYS A 287 -14.75 3.48 10.91
C LYS A 287 -15.86 4.43 10.43
N GLN A 288 -16.56 4.12 9.34
CA GLN A 288 -17.56 5.03 8.77
C GLN A 288 -18.71 5.40 9.74
N SER A 289 -19.09 4.47 10.62
CA SER A 289 -20.26 4.59 11.51
C SER A 289 -20.22 5.75 12.52
N GLY A 290 -19.05 6.22 12.93
CA GLY A 290 -18.93 7.27 13.95
C GLY A 290 -19.19 8.71 13.47
N PHE A 291 -19.39 8.93 12.16
CA PHE A 291 -19.54 10.27 11.58
C PHE A 291 -21.00 10.76 11.49
N LEU A 292 -21.96 9.82 11.44
CA LEU A 292 -23.34 10.08 11.01
C LEU A 292 -24.34 10.18 12.16
N THR A 293 -23.89 10.42 13.39
CA THR A 293 -24.72 10.32 14.60
C THR A 293 -25.70 11.46 14.82
N ALA A 294 -25.66 12.53 14.02
CA ALA A 294 -26.65 13.60 14.10
C ALA A 294 -27.54 13.57 12.84
N ASN A 295 -28.78 13.12 12.98
CA ASN A 295 -29.83 13.26 11.96
C ASN A 295 -30.30 14.72 11.89
N LYS A 296 -29.39 15.65 11.57
CA LYS A 296 -29.80 17.03 11.31
C LYS A 296 -30.12 17.20 9.82
N PRO A 297 -31.28 17.78 9.46
CA PRO A 297 -31.70 17.91 8.05
C PRO A 297 -30.72 18.71 7.18
N ASP A 298 -30.06 19.71 7.75
CA ASP A 298 -29.01 20.55 7.14
C ASP A 298 -27.73 19.78 6.80
N GLU A 299 -27.47 18.62 7.41
CA GLU A 299 -26.30 17.79 7.14
C GLU A 299 -26.57 16.65 6.14
N ALA A 300 -27.76 16.57 5.54
CA ALA A 300 -28.15 15.47 4.64
C ALA A 300 -27.24 15.35 3.40
N ALA A 301 -26.93 16.47 2.74
CA ALA A 301 -26.06 16.50 1.56
C ALA A 301 -24.60 16.12 1.90
N LEU A 302 -24.11 16.54 3.07
CA LEU A 302 -22.80 16.14 3.58
C LEU A 302 -22.75 14.63 3.83
N ARG A 303 -23.78 14.10 4.50
CA ARG A 303 -23.90 12.67 4.78
C ARG A 303 -23.87 11.86 3.49
N GLU A 304 -24.64 12.26 2.49
CA GLU A 304 -24.65 11.60 1.18
C GLU A 304 -23.27 11.64 0.52
N SER A 305 -22.62 12.81 0.50
CA SER A 305 -21.29 12.99 -0.09
C SER A 305 -20.24 12.10 0.59
N ILE A 306 -20.22 12.05 1.93
CA ILE A 306 -19.30 11.21 2.69
C ILE A 306 -19.62 9.72 2.53
N LEU A 307 -20.89 9.34 2.44
CA LEU A 307 -21.29 7.97 2.16
C LEU A 307 -20.86 7.53 0.77
N LYS A 308 -20.88 8.41 -0.24
CA LYS A 308 -20.40 8.12 -1.60
C LYS A 308 -18.87 8.13 -1.72
N PHE A 309 -18.16 8.81 -0.81
CA PHE A 309 -16.69 8.89 -0.83
C PHE A 309 -16.04 7.62 -0.24
N LYS A 310 -15.72 6.64 -1.10
CA LYS A 310 -15.27 5.28 -0.71
C LYS A 310 -13.75 5.05 -0.72
N ARG A 311 -12.96 6.11 -0.67
CA ARG A 311 -11.48 6.04 -0.58
C ARG A 311 -10.95 7.01 0.47
N GLN A 312 -9.69 6.86 0.87
CA GLN A 312 -9.04 7.87 1.69
C GLN A 312 -9.03 9.23 0.97
N ALA A 313 -9.52 10.27 1.63
CA ALA A 313 -9.49 11.65 1.14
C ALA A 313 -8.05 12.18 1.22
N LEU A 314 -7.20 11.67 0.34
CA LEU A 314 -5.75 11.90 0.29
C LEU A 314 -5.33 12.10 -1.16
N HIS A 315 -4.59 13.17 -1.39
CA HIS A 315 -4.05 13.53 -2.69
C HIS A 315 -2.61 14.04 -2.55
N ALA A 316 -1.68 13.49 -3.34
CA ALA A 316 -0.30 13.96 -3.46
C ALA A 316 -0.29 15.22 -4.30
N ARG A 317 -0.41 16.38 -3.64
CA ARG A 317 -0.60 17.67 -4.30
C ARG A 317 0.68 18.17 -4.96
N LEU A 318 1.82 18.07 -4.29
CA LEU A 318 3.09 18.63 -4.77
C LEU A 318 4.24 17.64 -4.63
N LEU A 319 5.09 17.61 -5.64
CA LEU A 319 6.37 16.90 -5.63
C LEU A 319 7.48 17.83 -6.12
N GLY A 320 8.52 18.02 -5.30
CA GLY A 320 9.69 18.83 -5.60
C GLY A 320 10.98 18.02 -5.52
N PHE A 321 11.84 18.09 -6.54
CA PHE A 321 13.13 17.39 -6.58
C PHE A 321 14.12 18.07 -7.53
N LEU A 322 15.41 17.75 -7.41
CA LEU A 322 16.41 18.18 -8.37
C LEU A 322 16.41 17.27 -9.60
N HIS A 323 16.38 17.86 -10.79
CA HIS A 323 16.44 17.12 -12.05
C HIS A 323 17.74 16.27 -12.11
N PRO A 324 17.68 14.98 -12.52
CA PRO A 324 18.84 14.08 -12.48
C PRO A 324 20.03 14.49 -13.34
N ILE A 325 19.83 15.31 -14.37
CA ILE A 325 20.92 15.77 -15.25
C ILE A 325 21.25 17.24 -14.98
N THR A 326 20.29 18.14 -15.21
CA THR A 326 20.49 19.61 -15.13
C THR A 326 20.68 20.10 -13.70
N LYS A 327 20.26 19.33 -12.68
CA LYS A 327 20.29 19.71 -11.25
C LYS A 327 19.43 20.91 -10.89
N GLU A 328 18.59 21.38 -11.81
CA GLU A 328 17.61 22.42 -11.52
C GLU A 328 16.53 21.88 -10.59
N LEU A 329 16.04 22.76 -9.71
CA LEU A 329 14.90 22.44 -8.86
C LEU A 329 13.64 22.42 -9.71
N MET A 330 12.96 21.28 -9.71
CA MET A 330 11.67 21.10 -10.37
C MET A 330 10.59 20.93 -9.31
N VAL A 331 9.45 21.59 -9.51
CA VAL A 331 8.28 21.49 -8.64
C VAL A 331 7.05 21.26 -9.52
N PHE A 332 6.30 20.22 -9.19
CA PHE A 332 5.09 19.85 -9.91
C PHE A 332 3.91 19.81 -8.95
N GLU A 333 2.80 20.39 -9.37
CA GLU A 333 1.53 20.37 -8.64
C GLU A 333 0.46 19.67 -9.46
N ALA A 334 -0.43 18.96 -8.77
CA ALA A 334 -1.67 18.42 -9.31
C ALA A 334 -2.86 19.04 -8.58
N ASP A 335 -3.89 19.38 -9.36
CA ASP A 335 -5.15 19.83 -8.82
C ASP A 335 -5.85 18.74 -8.01
N ILE A 336 -6.57 19.15 -6.97
CA ILE A 336 -7.45 18.26 -6.21
C ILE A 336 -8.41 17.55 -7.19
N PRO A 337 -8.55 16.21 -7.13
CA PRO A 337 -9.39 15.47 -8.05
C PRO A 337 -10.88 15.79 -7.84
N GLN A 338 -11.68 15.57 -8.87
CA GLN A 338 -13.09 15.99 -8.90
C GLN A 338 -13.92 15.43 -7.74
N ASP A 339 -13.66 14.19 -7.31
CA ASP A 339 -14.37 13.59 -6.19
C ASP A 339 -14.06 14.28 -4.84
N MET A 340 -12.82 14.72 -4.64
CA MET A 340 -12.44 15.54 -3.47
C MET A 340 -12.93 16.98 -3.59
N LYS A 341 -13.00 17.56 -4.81
CA LYS A 341 -13.64 18.86 -5.03
C LYS A 341 -15.12 18.82 -4.63
N HIS A 342 -15.86 17.78 -5.03
CA HIS A 342 -17.25 17.59 -4.60
C HIS A 342 -17.37 17.41 -3.08
N LEU A 343 -16.48 16.62 -2.47
CA LEU A 343 -16.44 16.47 -1.01
C LEU A 343 -16.19 17.82 -0.32
N GLU A 344 -15.24 18.61 -0.82
CA GLU A 344 -14.93 19.94 -0.30
C GLU A 344 -16.12 20.89 -0.44
N SER A 345 -16.79 20.93 -1.59
CA SER A 345 -18.00 21.75 -1.78
C SER A 345 -19.10 21.41 -0.77
N ALA A 346 -19.30 20.11 -0.49
CA ALA A 346 -20.26 19.68 0.53
C ALA A 346 -19.83 20.09 1.95
N LEU A 347 -18.52 20.10 2.23
CA LEU A 347 -17.98 20.56 3.51
C LEU A 347 -18.09 22.08 3.68
N MET A 348 -17.92 22.86 2.60
CA MET A 348 -18.06 24.32 2.63
C MET A 348 -19.48 24.78 2.96
N GLY A 349 -20.49 23.93 2.77
CA GLY A 349 -21.86 24.19 3.20
C GLY A 349 -22.08 24.09 4.73
N LEU A 350 -21.08 23.65 5.49
CA LEU A 350 -21.13 23.64 6.96
C LEU A 350 -20.68 24.98 7.53
N GLU A 351 -21.34 25.42 8.60
CA GLU A 351 -20.85 26.54 9.41
C GLU A 351 -19.43 26.23 9.91
N THR A 352 -18.55 27.24 9.84
CA THR A 352 -17.22 27.13 10.44
C THR A 352 -17.33 27.01 11.96
N PRO A 353 -16.57 26.09 12.59
CA PRO A 353 -16.68 25.81 14.01
C PRO A 353 -16.23 26.96 14.92
#